data_AF-A0A2M8FJF4-F1
#
_entry.id   AF-A0A2M8FJF4-F1
#
_cell.length_a   1.000
_cell.length_b   1.000
_cell.length_c   1.000
_cell.angle_alpha   90.00
_cell.angle_beta   90.00
_cell.angle_gamma   90.00
#
_symmetry.space_group_name_H-M   'P 1'
#
loop_
_entity.id
_entity.type
_entity.pdbx_description
1 polymer ?
#
loop_
_entity_poly.entity_id
_entity_poly.type
_entity_poly.pdbx_seq_one_letter_code
_entity_poly.pdbx_strand_id
1 'polypeptide(L)'
;MAIFRIGTCSWKYDSWKGIIYSAKAEQNYLDEYSKHFNTVEIDQWFWSLLSEKRIILPKETDVKLYADSVPDDFKFTIKIPNSITLLTFIGRIMPNH
;
A
#
# COMPACT_ATOMS: atom_id res chain seq x y z
N MET A 1 -15.93 -12.09 -19.05
CA MET A 1 -14.70 -12.76 -18.56
C MET A 1 -14.34 -12.17 -17.20
N ALA A 2 -13.96 -12.98 -16.23
CA ALA A 2 -13.40 -12.49 -14.96
C ALA A 2 -11.89 -12.23 -15.14
N ILE A 3 -11.38 -11.12 -14.58
CA ILE A 3 -9.96 -10.78 -14.60
C ILE A 3 -9.35 -11.17 -13.25
N PHE A 4 -8.34 -12.03 -13.26
CA PHE A 4 -7.62 -12.46 -12.06
C PHE A 4 -6.36 -11.62 -11.86
N ARG A 5 -6.12 -11.15 -10.64
CA ARG A 5 -4.97 -10.31 -10.27
C ARG A 5 -4.25 -10.88 -9.06
N ILE A 6 -2.93 -10.88 -9.11
CA ILE A 6 -2.06 -11.42 -8.06
C ILE A 6 -1.06 -10.34 -7.66
N GLY A 7 -0.88 -10.17 -6.36
CA GLY A 7 0.00 -9.16 -5.77
C GLY A 7 0.28 -9.43 -4.30
N THR A 8 0.92 -8.47 -3.65
CA THR A 8 1.38 -8.54 -2.25
C THR A 8 0.87 -7.35 -1.43
N CYS A 9 1.02 -7.40 -0.10
CA CYS A 9 0.57 -6.33 0.81
C CYS A 9 1.46 -5.08 0.83
N SER A 10 2.60 -5.13 0.12
CA SER A 10 3.53 -4.02 -0.08
C SER A 10 4.56 -4.43 -1.15
N TRP A 11 5.42 -3.50 -1.55
CA TRP A 11 6.52 -3.74 -2.50
C TRP A 11 7.89 -3.25 -1.98
N LYS A 12 7.95 -2.60 -0.82
CA LYS A 12 9.17 -1.93 -0.35
C LYS A 12 10.12 -2.87 0.41
N TYR A 13 10.55 -3.97 -0.21
CA TYR A 13 11.36 -5.00 0.44
C TYR A 13 12.76 -5.12 -0.16
N ASP A 14 13.78 -4.67 0.59
CA ASP A 14 15.19 -4.82 0.19
C ASP A 14 15.62 -6.29 0.04
N SER A 15 14.98 -7.21 0.78
CA SER A 15 15.20 -8.65 0.69
C SER A 15 14.85 -9.24 -0.67
N TRP A 16 14.16 -8.51 -1.54
CA TRP A 16 13.82 -8.97 -2.90
C TRP A 16 14.83 -8.52 -3.96
N LYS A 17 15.88 -7.78 -3.58
CA LYS A 17 17.02 -7.48 -4.47
C LYS A 17 17.69 -8.78 -4.92
N GLY A 18 17.92 -8.89 -6.21
CA GLY A 18 18.44 -10.10 -6.85
C GLY A 18 17.40 -11.20 -7.08
N ILE A 19 16.15 -11.00 -6.68
CA ILE A 19 15.03 -11.95 -6.90
C ILE A 19 13.97 -11.31 -7.80
N ILE A 20 13.38 -10.21 -7.34
CA ILE A 20 12.39 -9.41 -8.07
C ILE A 20 13.02 -8.11 -8.56
N TYR A 21 13.91 -7.51 -7.77
CA TYR A 21 14.55 -6.23 -8.09
C TYR A 21 15.97 -6.43 -8.59
N SER A 22 16.39 -5.58 -9.51
CA SER A 22 17.78 -5.51 -9.93
C SER A 22 18.68 -5.19 -8.73
N ALA A 23 19.89 -5.75 -8.70
CA ALA A 23 20.84 -5.52 -7.60
C ALA A 23 21.46 -4.10 -7.62
N LYS A 24 20.99 -3.20 -8.49
CA LYS A 24 21.54 -1.85 -8.66
C LYS A 24 20.81 -0.87 -7.73
N ALA A 25 21.57 0.07 -7.16
CA ALA A 25 21.23 0.73 -5.91
C ALA A 25 20.15 1.84 -5.96
N GLU A 26 19.47 2.10 -7.08
CA GLU A 26 18.63 3.31 -7.21
C GLU A 26 17.33 3.12 -8.01
N GLN A 27 16.86 1.88 -8.21
CA GLN A 27 15.64 1.68 -8.98
C GLN A 27 14.37 1.78 -8.13
N ASN A 28 13.36 2.41 -8.72
CA ASN A 28 12.02 2.46 -8.20
C ASN A 28 11.46 1.04 -8.12
N TYR A 29 11.38 0.48 -6.91
CA TYR A 29 10.89 -0.89 -6.71
C TYR A 29 9.48 -1.08 -7.26
N LEU A 30 8.64 -0.05 -7.33
CA LEU A 30 7.29 -0.19 -7.86
C LEU A 30 7.30 -0.45 -9.37
N ASP A 31 8.20 0.21 -10.11
CA ASP A 31 8.39 -0.03 -11.55
C ASP A 31 8.83 -1.47 -11.80
N GLU A 32 9.85 -1.95 -11.10
CA GLU A 32 10.30 -3.33 -11.23
C GLU A 32 9.23 -4.33 -10.77
N TYR A 33 8.54 -4.06 -9.67
CA TYR A 33 7.45 -4.88 -9.17
C TYR A 33 6.32 -5.05 -10.20
N SER A 34 5.96 -3.96 -10.89
CA SER A 34 4.87 -3.95 -11.88
C SER A 34 5.14 -4.83 -13.12
N LYS A 35 6.40 -5.21 -13.34
CA LYS A 35 6.80 -6.14 -14.41
C LYS A 35 6.49 -7.61 -14.06
N HIS A 36 6.29 -7.91 -12.77
CA HIS A 36 6.05 -9.27 -12.27
C HIS A 36 4.62 -9.48 -11.77
N PHE A 37 3.98 -8.43 -11.26
CA PHE A 37 2.64 -8.48 -10.66
C PHE A 37 1.76 -7.38 -11.25
N ASN A 38 0.44 -7.58 -11.23
CA ASN A 38 -0.53 -6.65 -11.82
C ASN A 38 -1.43 -5.94 -10.80
N THR A 39 -1.15 -6.13 -9.51
CA THR A 39 -1.79 -5.41 -8.43
C THR A 39 -0.89 -5.35 -7.20
N VAL A 40 -1.09 -4.37 -6.33
CA VAL A 40 -0.48 -4.32 -4.99
C VAL A 40 -1.43 -3.70 -3.99
N GLU A 41 -1.37 -4.11 -2.72
CA GLU A 41 -1.99 -3.37 -1.63
C GLU A 41 -1.02 -2.33 -1.07
N ILE A 42 -1.54 -1.14 -0.76
CA ILE A 42 -0.83 -0.06 -0.07
C ILE A 42 -1.28 -0.10 1.40
N ASP A 43 -0.40 -0.58 2.28
CA ASP A 43 -0.65 -0.72 3.72
C ASP A 43 -0.02 0.40 4.57
N GLN A 44 0.88 1.20 4.00
CA GLN A 44 1.63 2.24 4.72
C GLN A 44 0.73 3.29 5.40
N TRP A 45 -0.48 3.52 4.90
CA TRP A 45 -1.43 4.47 5.50
C TRP A 45 -2.32 3.86 6.58
N PHE A 46 -2.14 2.57 6.89
CA PHE A 46 -2.90 1.90 7.93
C PHE A 46 -2.73 2.59 9.29
N TRP A 47 -1.55 3.11 9.61
CA TRP A 47 -1.26 3.74 10.91
C TRP A 47 -1.51 5.26 10.93
N SER A 48 -2.01 5.83 9.83
CA SER A 48 -2.01 7.26 9.60
C SER A 48 -3.01 8.09 10.39
N LEU A 49 -4.08 7.48 10.91
CA LEU A 49 -5.23 8.23 11.46
C LEU A 49 -5.46 8.00 12.97
N LEU A 50 -4.66 7.17 13.63
CA LEU A 50 -4.70 6.99 15.10
C LEU A 50 -3.47 7.55 15.83
N SER A 51 -2.48 8.10 15.13
CA SER A 51 -1.33 8.68 15.81
C SER A 51 -1.73 10.02 16.44
N GLU A 52 -1.71 10.10 17.77
CA GLU A 52 -2.00 11.30 18.57
C GLU A 52 -1.16 12.53 18.16
N LYS A 53 -0.08 12.30 17.40
CA LYS A 53 0.91 13.32 17.04
C LYS A 53 0.87 13.75 15.57
N ARG A 54 0.19 13.00 14.67
CA ARG A 54 0.12 13.35 13.24
C ARG A 54 -0.92 12.52 12.48
N ILE A 55 -1.83 13.19 11.78
CA ILE A 55 -2.60 12.60 10.68
C ILE A 55 -1.71 12.60 9.44
N ILE A 56 -1.42 11.42 8.88
CA ILE A 56 -0.58 11.27 7.67
C ILE A 56 -1.43 10.77 6.51
N LEU A 57 -2.13 11.69 5.83
CA LEU A 57 -2.81 11.34 4.59
C LEU A 57 -1.79 11.14 3.45
N PRO A 58 -2.09 10.33 2.43
CA PRO A 58 -1.34 10.31 1.19
C PRO A 58 -1.12 11.73 0.68
N LYS A 59 0.13 12.09 0.40
CA LYS A 59 0.39 13.29 -0.40
C LYS A 59 0.02 13.01 -1.84
N GLU A 60 -0.60 13.98 -2.49
CA GLU A 60 -0.91 13.89 -3.93
C GLU A 60 0.32 13.54 -4.76
N THR A 61 1.49 14.08 -4.37
CA THR A 61 2.78 13.77 -5.00
C THR A 61 3.13 12.28 -4.93
N ASP A 62 2.87 11.62 -3.81
CA ASP A 62 3.18 10.19 -3.63
C ASP A 62 2.25 9.34 -4.50
N VAL A 63 0.97 9.69 -4.54
CA VAL A 63 -0.02 8.99 -5.37
C VAL A 63 0.31 9.13 -6.85
N LYS A 64 0.67 10.35 -7.28
CA LYS A 64 1.08 10.60 -8.67
C LYS A 64 2.33 9.83 -9.04
N LEU A 65 3.35 9.85 -8.17
CA LEU A 65 4.55 9.05 -8.39
C LEU A 65 4.23 7.56 -8.54
N TYR A 66 3.32 7.00 -7.73
CA TYR A 66 2.95 5.59 -7.84
C TYR A 66 2.21 5.28 -9.14
N ALA A 67 1.28 6.15 -9.56
CA ALA A 67 0.57 6.02 -10.81
C ALA A 67 1.52 6.09 -12.02
N ASP A 68 2.47 7.04 -12.00
CA ASP A 68 3.46 7.22 -13.06
C ASP A 68 4.51 6.09 -13.11
N SER A 69 4.57 5.24 -12.07
CA SER A 69 5.55 4.14 -11.96
C SER A 69 5.05 2.79 -12.47
N VAL A 70 3.79 2.68 -12.92
CA VAL A 70 3.18 1.40 -13.29
C VAL A 70 2.40 1.52 -14.60
N PRO A 71 2.11 0.40 -15.29
CA PRO A 71 1.21 0.39 -16.45
C PRO A 71 -0.22 0.82 -16.12
N ASP A 72 -0.94 1.38 -17.09
CA ASP A 72 -2.33 1.87 -16.94
C ASP A 72 -3.32 0.80 -16.43
N ASP A 73 -3.06 -0.47 -16.74
CA ASP A 73 -3.91 -1.58 -16.34
C ASP A 73 -3.59 -2.12 -14.95
N PHE A 74 -2.51 -1.65 -14.30
CA PHE A 74 -2.15 -2.01 -12.93
C PHE A 74 -3.19 -1.51 -11.93
N LYS A 75 -3.38 -2.23 -10.82
CA LYS A 75 -4.35 -1.85 -9.79
C LYS A 75 -3.72 -1.71 -8.41
N PHE A 76 -4.18 -0.70 -7.69
CA PHE A 76 -3.83 -0.51 -6.29
C PHE A 76 -5.06 -0.81 -5.45
N THR A 77 -4.85 -1.56 -4.36
CA THR A 77 -5.81 -1.65 -3.27
C THR A 77 -5.25 -0.85 -2.11
N ILE A 78 -6.08 -0.07 -1.42
CA ILE A 78 -5.61 0.77 -0.30
C ILE A 78 -6.19 0.20 0.98
N LYS A 79 -5.32 -0.10 1.94
CA LYS A 79 -5.74 -0.54 3.26
C LYS A 79 -6.33 0.65 4.01
N ILE A 80 -7.59 0.52 4.40
CA ILE A 80 -8.29 1.56 5.17
C ILE A 80 -7.55 1.78 6.48
N PRO A 81 -7.30 3.04 6.91
CA PRO A 81 -6.63 3.33 8.16
C PRO A 81 -7.26 2.66 9.38
N ASN A 82 -6.42 2.37 10.37
CA ASN A 82 -6.78 1.75 11.64
C ASN A 82 -7.81 2.56 12.44
N SER A 83 -7.88 3.89 12.27
CA SER A 83 -8.90 4.70 12.96
C SER A 83 -10.31 4.29 12.57
N ILE A 84 -10.53 3.90 11.32
CA ILE A 84 -11.85 3.51 10.83
C ILE A 84 -12.10 2.03 11.17
N THR A 85 -11.08 1.18 11.00
CA THR A 85 -11.25 -0.28 11.16
C THR A 85 -11.19 -0.74 12.62
N LEU A 86 -10.40 -0.09 13.48
CA LEU A 86 -10.20 -0.48 14.89
C LEU A 86 -11.20 0.21 15.85
N LEU A 87 -11.50 1.51 15.66
CA LEU A 87 -12.43 2.21 16.55
C LEU A 87 -13.89 1.74 16.37
N THR A 88 -14.29 1.38 15.15
CA THR A 88 -15.64 0.84 14.90
C THR A 88 -15.87 -0.48 15.65
N PHE A 89 -14.83 -1.25 15.92
CA PHE A 89 -14.92 -2.51 16.67
C PHE A 89 -14.94 -2.28 18.20
N ILE A 90 -14.12 -1.36 18.70
CA ILE A 90 -14.02 -1.08 20.14
C ILE A 90 -15.29 -0.39 20.67
N GLY A 91 -15.89 0.53 19.91
CA GLY A 91 -17.16 1.18 20.29
C GLY A 91 -18.37 0.24 20.35
N ARG A 92 -18.27 -0.98 19.79
CA ARG A 92 -19.31 -2.01 19.88
C ARG A 92 -19.17 -2.90 21.12
N ILE A 93 -17.96 -3.02 21.69
CA ILE A 93 -17.66 -3.93 22.81
C ILE A 93 -17.66 -3.21 24.17
N MET A 94 -17.57 -1.87 24.20
CA MET A 94 -17.82 -1.10 25.42
C MET A 94 -19.24 -0.52 25.39
N PRO A 95 -20.25 -1.20 25.97
CA PRO A 95 -21.48 -0.50 26.32
C PRO A 95 -21.12 0.59 27.34
N ASN A 96 -21.71 1.77 27.16
CA ASN A 96 -21.55 2.93 28.05
C ASN A 96 -21.55 2.49 29.53
N HIS A 97 -20.42 2.69 30.20
CA HIS A 97 -20.37 2.78 31.65
C HIS A 97 -20.43 4.26 32.02
#